data_AF-A0A843F0E6-F1
#
_entry.id   AF-A0A843F0E6-F1
#
_cell.length_a   1.000
_cell.length_b   1.000
_cell.length_c   1.000
_cell.angle_alpha   90.00
_cell.angle_beta   90.00
_cell.angle_gamma   90.00
#
_symmetry.space_group_name_H-M   'P 1'
#
loop_
_entity.id
_entity.type
_entity.pdbx_description
1 polymer ?
#
loop_
_entity_poly.entity_id
_entity_poly.type
_entity_poly.pdbx_seq_one_letter_code
_entity_poly.pdbx_strand_id
1 'polypeptide(L)'
;MADELASLITALGLTQEVFIVFVILAVIIIGAVVVIITSRPILDIYPYLNPSSRVRARKGRLFDEKQMSEIVESNNVEEVENYLKGVPEYADVLDDYPLDKALDVQRANTYDFIARLAPKEVKDPFVVMSKKTDINNIKSLITAKEVGLNAEETKELLIPCGSLYDDLSSLVDTDSVTDIITS
;
A
#
# COMPACT_ATOMS: atom_id res chain seq x y z
N MET A 1 7.89 -49.42 38.17
CA MET A 1 7.52 -48.66 36.96
C MET A 1 6.58 -49.42 36.03
N ALA A 2 6.99 -50.49 35.33
CA ALA A 2 6.09 -51.24 34.45
C ALA A 2 4.96 -51.97 35.20
N ASP A 3 5.28 -52.59 36.34
CA ASP A 3 4.29 -53.30 37.18
C ASP A 3 3.32 -52.35 37.90
N GLU A 4 3.74 -51.13 38.22
CA GLU A 4 2.89 -50.07 38.80
C GLU A 4 1.93 -49.48 37.76
N LEU A 5 2.36 -49.38 36.49
CA LEU A 5 1.47 -48.99 35.39
C LEU A 5 0.42 -50.07 35.12
N ALA A 6 0.81 -51.34 35.14
CA ALA A 6 -0.11 -52.46 34.95
C ALA A 6 -1.18 -52.54 36.07
N SER A 7 -0.81 -52.27 37.33
CA SER A 7 -1.75 -52.24 38.45
C SER A 7 -2.76 -51.09 38.34
N LEU A 8 -2.32 -49.92 37.89
CA LEU A 8 -3.18 -48.75 37.62
C LEU A 8 -4.16 -48.96 36.47
N ILE A 9 -3.69 -49.56 35.37
CA ILE A 9 -4.53 -49.89 34.19
C ILE A 9 -5.64 -50.88 34.60
N THR A 10 -5.30 -51.87 35.41
CA THR A 10 -6.24 -52.87 35.93
C THR A 10 -7.23 -52.26 36.93
N ALA A 11 -6.78 -51.34 37.81
CA ALA A 11 -7.64 -50.62 38.76
C ALA A 11 -8.67 -49.70 38.09
N LEU A 12 -8.37 -49.19 36.88
CA LEU A 12 -9.28 -48.41 36.05
C LEU A 12 -10.22 -49.26 35.19
N GLY A 13 -10.11 -50.59 35.23
CA GLY A 13 -10.92 -51.51 34.44
C GLY A 13 -10.65 -51.45 32.93
N LEU A 14 -9.52 -50.87 32.51
CA LEU A 14 -9.15 -50.71 31.11
C LEU A 14 -8.27 -51.88 30.66
N THR A 15 -8.47 -52.34 29.43
CA THR A 15 -7.50 -53.25 28.80
C THR A 15 -6.26 -52.47 28.38
N GLN A 16 -5.11 -53.15 28.33
CA GLN A 16 -3.83 -52.55 27.94
C GLN A 16 -3.90 -51.90 26.54
N GLU A 17 -4.65 -52.49 25.62
CA GLU A 17 -4.88 -51.96 24.27
C GLU A 17 -5.62 -50.62 24.30
N VAL A 18 -6.68 -50.51 25.10
CA VAL A 18 -7.48 -49.28 25.24
C VAL A 18 -6.64 -48.16 25.89
N PHE A 19 -5.80 -48.49 26.87
CA PHE A 19 -4.87 -47.53 27.48
C PHE A 19 -3.87 -46.96 26.46
N ILE A 20 -3.27 -47.80 25.62
CA ILE A 20 -2.35 -47.37 24.56
C ILE A 20 -3.06 -46.45 23.56
N VAL A 21 -4.30 -46.78 23.17
CA VAL A 21 -5.10 -45.93 22.28
C VAL A 21 -5.31 -44.55 22.90
N PHE A 22 -5.64 -44.44 24.19
CA PHE A 22 -5.79 -43.14 24.87
C PHE A 22 -4.49 -42.33 24.91
N VAL A 23 -3.35 -42.97 25.16
CA VAL A 23 -2.05 -42.29 25.15
C VAL A 23 -1.72 -41.75 23.75
N ILE A 24 -1.95 -42.54 22.70
CA ILE A 24 -1.76 -42.09 21.31
C ILE A 24 -2.67 -40.91 21.00
N LEU A 25 -3.94 -40.97 21.41
CA LEU A 25 -4.91 -39.88 21.21
C LEU A 25 -4.47 -38.59 21.94
N ALA A 26 -3.97 -38.71 23.17
CA ALA A 26 -3.45 -37.58 23.93
C ALA A 26 -2.24 -36.93 23.23
N VAL A 27 -1.30 -37.74 22.70
CA VAL A 27 -0.15 -37.23 21.95
C VAL A 27 -0.58 -36.52 20.67
N ILE A 28 -1.56 -37.06 19.93
CA ILE A 28 -2.11 -36.42 18.72
C ILE A 28 -2.76 -35.07 19.07
N ILE A 29 -3.56 -35.01 20.15
CA ILE A 29 -4.21 -33.78 20.61
C ILE A 29 -3.15 -32.74 20.98
N ILE A 30 -2.13 -33.12 21.77
CA ILE A 30 -1.05 -32.22 22.15
C ILE A 30 -0.31 -31.72 20.90
N GLY A 31 0.02 -32.62 19.97
CA GLY A 31 0.65 -32.26 18.70
C GLY A 31 -0.18 -31.26 17.89
N ALA A 32 -1.49 -31.50 17.77
CA ALA A 32 -2.40 -30.59 17.07
C ALA A 32 -2.47 -29.21 17.75
N VAL A 33 -2.51 -29.16 19.09
CA VAL A 33 -2.49 -27.89 19.85
C VAL A 33 -1.19 -27.13 19.60
N VAL A 34 -0.04 -27.80 19.64
CA VAL A 34 1.26 -27.18 19.35
C VAL A 34 1.31 -26.61 17.93
N VAL A 35 0.82 -27.36 16.94
CA VAL A 35 0.74 -26.90 15.54
C VAL A 35 -0.14 -25.67 15.41
N ILE A 36 -1.30 -25.62 16.07
CA ILE A 36 -2.20 -24.46 16.03
C ILE A 36 -1.55 -23.23 16.66
N ILE A 37 -0.92 -23.40 17.84
CA ILE A 37 -0.26 -22.30 18.57
C ILE A 37 0.88 -21.71 17.73
N THR A 38 1.66 -22.56 17.05
CA THR A 38 2.79 -22.12 16.23
C THR A 38 2.35 -21.54 14.88
N SER A 39 1.30 -22.07 14.26
CA SER A 39 0.87 -21.66 12.93
C SER A 39 0.08 -20.34 12.92
N ARG A 40 -0.77 -20.09 13.93
CA ARG A 40 -1.62 -18.88 13.96
C ARG A 40 -0.84 -17.56 13.83
N PRO A 41 0.21 -17.29 14.64
CA PRO A 41 0.95 -16.03 14.53
C PRO A 41 1.64 -15.86 13.18
N ILE A 42 2.09 -16.96 12.57
CA ILE A 42 2.74 -16.94 11.25
C ILE A 42 1.72 -16.56 10.17
N LEU A 43 0.52 -17.13 10.24
CA LEU A 43 -0.56 -16.82 9.31
C LEU A 43 -1.03 -15.36 9.44
N ASP A 44 -1.00 -14.80 10.64
CA ASP A 44 -1.37 -13.39 10.87
C ASP A 44 -0.33 -12.42 10.27
N ILE A 45 0.96 -12.78 10.27
CA ILE A 45 2.04 -11.95 9.70
C ILE A 45 2.17 -12.13 8.18
N TYR A 46 1.78 -13.29 7.65
CA TYR A 46 1.96 -13.65 6.24
C TYR A 46 1.49 -12.58 5.24
N PRO A 47 0.30 -11.94 5.40
CA PRO A 47 -0.16 -10.90 4.50
C PRO A 47 0.76 -9.67 4.42
N TYR A 48 1.58 -9.42 5.45
CA TYR A 48 2.45 -8.24 5.56
C TYR A 48 3.84 -8.44 4.92
N LEU A 49 4.24 -9.68 4.60
CA LEU A 49 5.57 -9.97 4.06
C LEU A 49 5.79 -9.36 2.67
N ASN A 50 4.85 -9.55 1.74
CA ASN A 50 4.96 -8.99 0.39
C ASN A 50 4.85 -7.45 0.40
N PRO A 51 3.88 -6.84 1.11
CA PRO A 51 3.80 -5.39 1.22
C PRO A 51 5.05 -4.75 1.81
N SER A 52 5.53 -5.26 2.96
CA SER A 52 6.69 -4.68 3.66
C SER A 52 7.98 -4.80 2.86
N SER A 53 8.20 -5.91 2.15
CA SER A 53 9.39 -6.09 1.29
C SER A 53 9.40 -5.12 0.12
N ARG A 54 8.27 -4.91 -0.56
CA ARG A 54 8.16 -3.94 -1.67
C ARG A 54 8.32 -2.50 -1.20
N VAL A 55 7.71 -2.12 -0.08
CA VAL A 55 7.89 -0.79 0.51
C VAL A 55 9.36 -0.59 0.92
N ARG A 56 10.01 -1.61 1.51
CA ARG A 56 11.43 -1.54 1.86
C ARG A 56 12.33 -1.39 0.64
N ALA A 57 12.03 -2.10 -0.46
CA ALA A 57 12.78 -1.96 -1.70
C ALA A 57 12.70 -0.52 -2.25
N ARG A 58 11.50 0.09 -2.28
CA ARG A 58 11.34 1.50 -2.68
C ARG A 58 12.01 2.47 -1.70
N LYS A 59 11.93 2.22 -0.40
CA LYS A 59 12.63 3.03 0.61
C LYS A 59 14.15 3.04 0.37
N GLY A 60 14.72 1.92 -0.04
CA GLY A 60 16.15 1.82 -0.36
C GLY A 60 16.59 2.61 -1.59
N ARG A 61 15.64 3.15 -2.38
CA ARG A 61 15.89 3.98 -3.57
C ARG A 61 15.66 5.47 -3.33
N LEU A 62 15.31 5.86 -2.09
CA LEU A 62 15.23 7.27 -1.73
C LEU A 62 16.61 7.90 -1.81
N PHE A 63 16.65 9.17 -2.21
CA PHE A 63 17.88 9.94 -2.30
C PHE A 63 18.60 9.99 -0.96
N ASP A 64 19.88 9.67 -0.98
CA ASP A 64 20.77 9.92 0.15
C ASP A 64 21.20 11.40 0.23
N GLU A 65 21.98 11.73 1.27
CA GLU A 65 22.43 13.10 1.52
C GLU A 65 23.31 13.66 0.38
N LYS A 66 24.12 12.81 -0.25
CA LYS A 66 24.98 13.21 -1.38
C LYS A 66 24.13 13.52 -2.60
N GLN A 67 23.20 12.62 -2.93
CA GLN A 67 22.27 12.80 -4.04
C GLN A 67 21.40 14.05 -3.86
N MET A 68 20.93 14.31 -2.63
CA MET A 68 20.18 15.53 -2.33
C MET A 68 21.04 16.79 -2.48
N SER A 69 22.31 16.73 -2.06
CA SER A 69 23.25 17.85 -2.22
C SER A 69 23.51 18.16 -3.70
N GLU A 70 23.69 17.14 -4.55
CA GLU A 70 23.83 17.28 -6.01
C GLU A 70 22.61 17.97 -6.64
N ILE A 71 21.39 17.61 -6.21
CA ILE A 71 20.16 18.26 -6.68
C ILE A 71 20.10 19.72 -6.23
N VAL A 72 20.49 20.02 -4.98
CA VAL A 72 20.47 21.39 -4.43
C VAL A 72 21.54 22.29 -5.08
N GLU A 73 22.66 21.72 -5.48
CA GLU A 73 23.75 22.40 -6.19
C GLU A 73 23.45 22.63 -7.68
N SER A 74 22.33 22.09 -8.19
CA SER A 74 21.91 22.31 -9.58
C SER A 74 21.57 23.77 -9.83
N ASN A 75 22.03 24.31 -10.96
CA ASN A 75 21.93 25.75 -11.27
C ASN A 75 20.59 26.14 -11.89
N ASN A 76 19.82 25.16 -12.38
CA ASN A 76 18.57 25.36 -13.09
C ASN A 76 17.69 24.09 -13.02
N VAL A 77 16.43 24.25 -13.45
CA VAL A 77 15.41 23.18 -13.43
C VAL A 77 15.77 22.03 -14.38
N GLU A 78 16.40 22.31 -15.51
CA GLU A 78 16.78 21.30 -16.51
C GLU A 78 17.84 20.32 -15.97
N GLU A 79 18.78 20.79 -15.16
CA GLU A 79 19.73 19.95 -14.44
C GLU A 79 19.02 19.00 -13.45
N VAL A 80 17.99 19.49 -12.74
CA VAL A 80 17.17 18.68 -11.83
C VAL A 80 16.38 17.62 -12.62
N GLU A 81 15.76 17.99 -13.73
CA GLU A 81 15.05 17.05 -14.61
C GLU A 81 15.98 15.96 -15.14
N ASN A 82 17.17 16.33 -15.63
CA ASN A 82 18.17 15.39 -16.13
C ASN A 82 18.66 14.44 -15.03
N TYR A 83 18.83 14.94 -13.81
CA TYR A 83 19.14 14.12 -12.65
C TYR A 83 18.04 13.08 -12.38
N LEU A 84 16.79 13.53 -12.31
CA LEU A 84 15.63 12.67 -12.04
C LEU A 84 15.35 11.68 -13.17
N LYS A 85 15.66 11.99 -14.43
CA LYS A 85 15.62 11.04 -15.54
C LYS A 85 16.58 9.85 -15.35
N GLY A 86 17.66 10.05 -14.59
CA GLY A 86 18.55 8.95 -14.16
C GLY A 86 17.93 8.00 -13.12
N VAL A 87 16.76 8.36 -12.56
CA VAL A 87 16.08 7.62 -11.51
C VAL A 87 14.87 6.91 -12.14
N PRO A 88 14.83 5.57 -12.17
CA PRO A 88 13.79 4.86 -12.92
C PRO A 88 12.35 5.14 -12.44
N GLU A 89 12.15 5.58 -11.21
CA GLU A 89 10.86 6.03 -10.70
C GLU A 89 10.30 7.27 -11.40
N TYR A 90 11.17 8.17 -11.85
CA TYR A 90 10.81 9.46 -12.40
C TYR A 90 11.00 9.54 -13.91
N ALA A 91 11.89 8.73 -14.48
CA ALA A 91 12.18 8.67 -15.91
C ALA A 91 10.90 8.57 -16.76
N ASP A 92 10.09 7.54 -16.52
CA ASP A 92 8.86 7.29 -17.30
C ASP A 92 7.86 8.45 -17.19
N VAL A 93 7.78 9.12 -16.03
CA VAL A 93 6.81 10.18 -15.78
C VAL A 93 7.27 11.52 -16.37
N LEU A 94 8.59 11.77 -16.39
CA LEU A 94 9.19 12.97 -16.94
C LEU A 94 9.19 13.00 -18.48
N ASP A 95 8.99 11.86 -19.12
CA ASP A 95 8.79 11.80 -20.57
C ASP A 95 7.40 12.33 -20.97
N ASP A 96 6.40 12.17 -20.10
CA ASP A 96 5.01 12.54 -20.37
C ASP A 96 4.63 13.93 -19.80
N TYR A 97 5.31 14.39 -18.74
CA TYR A 97 4.90 15.57 -17.98
C TYR A 97 6.08 16.46 -17.57
N PRO A 98 5.89 17.80 -17.48
CA PRO A 98 6.90 18.71 -16.94
C PRO A 98 7.19 18.39 -15.47
N LEU A 99 8.37 18.79 -14.97
CA LEU A 99 8.88 18.42 -13.65
C LEU A 99 7.83 18.46 -12.53
N ASP A 100 7.19 19.61 -12.32
CA ASP A 100 6.25 19.80 -11.20
C ASP A 100 5.09 18.80 -11.26
N LYS A 101 4.51 18.62 -12.45
CA LYS A 101 3.43 17.66 -12.66
C LYS A 101 3.93 16.22 -12.53
N ALA A 102 5.14 15.92 -13.02
CA ALA A 102 5.73 14.60 -12.88
C ALA A 102 5.94 14.20 -11.41
N LEU A 103 6.37 15.14 -10.56
CA LEU A 103 6.49 14.92 -9.12
C LEU A 103 5.14 14.64 -8.46
N ASP A 104 4.09 15.37 -8.85
CA ASP A 104 2.74 15.16 -8.35
C ASP A 104 2.14 13.82 -8.79
N VAL A 105 2.33 13.44 -10.07
CA VAL A 105 1.94 12.13 -10.62
C VAL A 105 2.68 11.02 -9.88
N GLN A 106 3.99 11.15 -9.67
CA GLN A 106 4.76 10.11 -9.00
C GLN A 106 4.40 9.96 -7.52
N ARG A 107 4.04 11.06 -6.85
CA ARG A 107 3.47 11.02 -5.50
C ARG A 107 2.13 10.29 -5.48
N ALA A 108 1.25 10.59 -6.43
CA ALA A 108 -0.05 9.93 -6.56
C ALA A 108 0.10 8.41 -6.79
N ASN A 109 0.96 8.02 -7.74
CA ASN A 109 1.30 6.63 -8.03
C ASN A 109 1.84 5.89 -6.79
N THR A 110 2.62 6.57 -5.96
CA THR A 110 3.16 5.98 -4.73
C THR A 110 2.07 5.72 -3.70
N TYR A 111 1.14 6.66 -3.49
CA TYR A 111 0.02 6.44 -2.56
C TYR A 111 -0.92 5.34 -3.04
N ASP A 112 -1.28 5.33 -4.32
CA ASP A 112 -2.09 4.27 -4.91
C ASP A 112 -1.40 2.89 -4.83
N PHE A 113 -0.11 2.83 -5.13
CA PHE A 113 0.68 1.60 -5.01
C PHE A 113 0.59 0.99 -3.60
N ILE A 114 0.79 1.81 -2.57
CA ILE A 114 0.73 1.33 -1.18
C ILE A 114 -0.70 0.93 -0.81
N ALA A 115 -1.70 1.70 -1.21
CA ALA A 115 -3.11 1.39 -0.96
C ALA A 115 -3.57 0.07 -1.60
N ARG A 116 -3.09 -0.24 -2.82
CA ARG A 116 -3.37 -1.51 -3.50
C ARG A 116 -2.71 -2.70 -2.83
N LEU A 117 -1.52 -2.49 -2.27
CA LEU A 117 -0.70 -3.55 -1.70
C LEU A 117 -1.04 -3.86 -0.24
N ALA A 118 -1.56 -2.88 0.52
CA ALA A 118 -1.83 -3.03 1.94
C ALA A 118 -2.84 -4.16 2.25
N PRO A 119 -2.58 -4.99 3.29
CA PRO A 119 -3.56 -5.96 3.79
C PRO A 119 -4.84 -5.28 4.24
N LYS A 120 -5.97 -5.99 4.15
CA LYS A 120 -7.32 -5.43 4.41
C LYS A 120 -7.40 -4.76 5.78
N GLU A 121 -6.72 -5.32 6.77
CA GLU A 121 -6.73 -4.90 8.17
C GLU A 121 -6.11 -3.51 8.38
N VAL A 122 -5.23 -3.07 7.46
CA VAL A 122 -4.50 -1.79 7.57
C VAL A 122 -4.64 -0.93 6.31
N LYS A 123 -5.54 -1.29 5.39
CA LYS A 123 -5.65 -0.66 4.07
C LYS A 123 -6.23 0.76 4.12
N ASP A 124 -7.17 1.00 5.02
CA ASP A 124 -7.98 2.24 5.03
C ASP A 124 -7.14 3.53 5.12
N PRO A 125 -6.13 3.65 6.02
CA PRO A 125 -5.28 4.83 6.05
C PRO A 125 -4.58 5.12 4.71
N PHE A 126 -4.13 4.07 4.00
CA PHE A 126 -3.46 4.24 2.72
C PHE A 126 -4.43 4.65 1.60
N VAL A 127 -5.66 4.15 1.63
CA VAL A 127 -6.74 4.61 0.73
C VAL A 127 -7.06 6.09 0.97
N VAL A 128 -7.05 6.54 2.23
CA VAL A 128 -7.21 7.97 2.52
C VAL A 128 -6.05 8.78 1.95
N MET A 129 -4.81 8.27 1.99
CA MET A 129 -3.67 8.95 1.38
C MET A 129 -3.80 9.03 -0.14
N SER A 130 -4.27 7.98 -0.83
CA SER A 130 -4.44 8.00 -2.28
C SER A 130 -5.50 9.01 -2.74
N LYS A 131 -6.51 9.31 -1.91
CA LYS A 131 -7.52 10.34 -2.17
C LYS A 131 -6.98 11.78 -2.15
N LYS A 132 -5.75 12.02 -1.68
CA LYS A 132 -5.17 13.38 -1.68
C LYS A 132 -5.07 13.97 -3.09
N THR A 133 -4.81 13.15 -4.10
CA THR A 133 -4.76 13.60 -5.49
C THR A 133 -6.13 14.04 -5.98
N ASP A 134 -7.19 13.28 -5.67
CA ASP A 134 -8.57 13.65 -5.99
C ASP A 134 -8.95 14.98 -5.33
N ILE A 135 -8.58 15.17 -4.05
CA ILE A 135 -8.82 16.43 -3.33
C ILE A 135 -8.10 17.60 -4.01
N ASN A 136 -6.85 17.41 -4.46
CA ASN A 136 -6.11 18.44 -5.15
C ASN A 136 -6.76 18.78 -6.50
N ASN A 137 -7.18 17.77 -7.27
CA ASN A 137 -7.86 17.97 -8.55
C ASN A 137 -9.19 18.73 -8.37
N ILE A 138 -10.00 18.39 -7.36
CA ILE A 138 -11.24 19.12 -7.03
C ILE A 138 -10.93 20.59 -6.74
N LYS A 139 -9.91 20.87 -5.93
CA LYS A 139 -9.49 22.24 -5.61
C LYS A 139 -9.02 22.98 -6.87
N SER A 140 -8.19 22.34 -7.69
CA SER A 140 -7.70 22.92 -8.95
C SER A 140 -8.85 23.25 -9.88
N LEU A 141 -9.80 22.33 -10.08
CA LEU A 141 -10.97 22.51 -10.94
C LEU A 141 -11.85 23.69 -10.48
N ILE A 142 -12.21 23.73 -9.19
CA ILE A 142 -13.03 24.81 -8.63
C ILE A 142 -12.30 26.16 -8.74
N THR A 143 -11.02 26.19 -8.40
CA THR A 143 -10.22 27.42 -8.45
C THR A 143 -10.08 27.93 -9.89
N ALA A 144 -9.79 27.03 -10.83
CA ALA A 144 -9.69 27.36 -12.25
C ALA A 144 -10.98 27.94 -12.80
N LYS A 145 -12.14 27.38 -12.40
CA LYS A 145 -13.45 27.89 -12.79
C LYS A 145 -13.72 29.27 -12.21
N GLU A 146 -13.42 29.48 -10.93
CA GLU A 146 -13.64 30.76 -10.24
C GLU A 146 -12.80 31.90 -10.84
N VAL A 147 -11.57 31.63 -11.26
CA VAL A 147 -10.70 32.64 -11.89
C VAL A 147 -10.87 32.75 -13.41
N GLY A 148 -11.77 31.95 -14.00
CA GLY A 148 -12.13 32.01 -15.41
C GLY A 148 -11.09 31.42 -16.37
N LEU A 149 -10.32 30.40 -15.94
CA LEU A 149 -9.45 29.65 -16.84
C LEU A 149 -10.27 28.90 -17.90
N ASN A 150 -9.70 28.78 -19.09
CA ASN A 150 -10.30 27.98 -20.14
C ASN A 150 -10.10 26.47 -19.90
N ALA A 151 -10.73 25.64 -20.74
CA ALA A 151 -10.70 24.19 -20.57
C ALA A 151 -9.28 23.60 -20.67
N GLU A 152 -8.45 24.12 -21.55
CA GLU A 152 -7.09 23.61 -21.76
C GLU A 152 -6.20 23.96 -20.56
N GLU A 153 -6.22 25.23 -20.13
CA GLU A 153 -5.51 25.71 -18.94
C GLU A 153 -5.94 24.95 -17.69
N THR A 154 -7.24 24.65 -17.56
CA THR A 154 -7.77 23.87 -16.43
C THR A 154 -7.27 22.43 -16.45
N LYS A 155 -7.27 21.77 -17.62
CA LYS A 155 -6.73 20.40 -17.78
C LYS A 155 -5.25 20.33 -17.44
N GLU A 156 -4.49 21.38 -17.77
CA GLU A 156 -3.07 21.46 -17.38
C GLU A 156 -2.86 21.50 -15.87
N LEU A 157 -3.83 21.96 -15.08
CA LEU A 157 -3.75 21.96 -13.61
C LEU A 157 -4.19 20.64 -12.96
N LEU A 158 -4.84 19.75 -13.71
CA LEU A 158 -5.26 18.45 -13.19
C LEU A 158 -4.09 17.47 -13.21
N ILE A 159 -3.97 16.72 -12.13
CA ILE A 159 -3.04 15.60 -12.01
C ILE A 159 -3.75 14.37 -12.63
N PRO A 160 -3.17 13.72 -13.66
CA PRO A 160 -3.78 12.58 -14.37
C PRO A 160 -3.71 11.27 -13.58
N CYS A 161 -4.14 11.33 -12.33
CA CYS A 161 -4.16 10.24 -11.36
C CYS A 161 -5.30 10.46 -10.37
N GLY A 162 -5.67 9.40 -9.66
CA GLY A 162 -6.75 9.45 -8.68
C GLY A 162 -8.01 8.77 -9.19
N SER A 163 -8.90 8.43 -8.26
CA SER A 163 -10.11 7.66 -8.59
C SER A 163 -11.18 8.47 -9.27
N LEU A 164 -11.13 9.80 -9.15
CA LEU A 164 -12.11 10.73 -9.72
C LEU A 164 -11.55 11.50 -10.92
N TYR A 165 -10.35 11.17 -11.41
CA TYR A 165 -9.70 11.95 -12.46
C TYR A 165 -10.58 12.08 -13.71
N ASP A 166 -11.12 10.96 -14.21
CA ASP A 166 -11.93 10.95 -15.43
C ASP A 166 -13.22 11.78 -15.25
N ASP A 167 -13.89 11.62 -14.11
CA ASP A 167 -15.08 12.39 -13.75
C ASP A 167 -14.76 13.89 -13.69
N LEU A 168 -13.70 14.28 -12.97
CA LEU A 168 -13.30 15.68 -12.82
C LEU A 168 -12.82 16.30 -14.15
N SER A 169 -12.14 15.52 -14.99
CA SER A 169 -11.71 15.93 -16.32
C SER A 169 -12.90 16.21 -17.24
N SER A 170 -14.00 15.46 -17.09
CA SER A 170 -15.25 15.71 -17.83
C SER A 170 -15.97 17.00 -17.41
N LEU A 171 -15.75 17.45 -16.16
CA LEU A 171 -16.35 18.67 -15.59
C LEU A 171 -15.55 19.95 -15.90
N VAL A 172 -14.49 19.85 -16.70
CA VAL A 172 -13.70 21.02 -17.08
C VAL A 172 -14.53 22.03 -17.89
N ASP A 173 -15.42 21.52 -18.75
CA ASP A 173 -16.23 22.31 -19.68
C ASP A 173 -17.50 22.91 -19.04
N THR A 174 -17.77 22.62 -17.77
CA THR A 174 -18.96 23.15 -17.07
C THR A 174 -18.90 24.67 -16.87
N ASP A 175 -20.05 25.35 -16.89
CA ASP A 175 -20.11 26.81 -16.91
C ASP A 175 -19.81 27.46 -15.55
N SER A 176 -20.15 26.79 -14.44
CA SER A 176 -19.98 27.36 -13.10
C SER A 176 -19.53 26.35 -12.04
N VAL A 177 -19.03 26.88 -10.91
CA VAL A 177 -18.74 26.09 -9.70
C VAL A 177 -19.98 25.37 -9.18
N THR A 178 -21.16 25.99 -9.31
CA THR A 178 -22.42 25.36 -8.90
C THR A 178 -22.67 24.09 -9.69
N ASP A 179 -22.44 24.13 -11.02
CA ASP A 179 -22.68 22.98 -11.89
C ASP A 179 -21.72 21.84 -11.57
N ILE A 180 -20.46 22.15 -11.21
CA ILE A 180 -19.47 21.16 -10.75
C ILE A 180 -19.94 20.44 -9.47
N ILE A 181 -20.61 21.15 -8.54
CA ILE A 181 -21.07 20.57 -7.26
C ILE A 181 -22.36 19.76 -7.43
N THR A 182 -23.21 20.12 -8.40
CA THR A 182 -24.52 19.49 -8.61
C THR A 182 -24.51 18.31 -9.58
N SER A 183 -23.40 18.10 -10.31
CA SER A 183 -23.19 16.98 -11.22
C SER A 183 -22.93 15.68 -10.46
#